data_AF-A0A1G1L1V0-F1
#
_entry.id   AF-A0A1G1L1V0-F1
#
_cell.length_a   1.000
_cell.length_b   1.000
_cell.length_c   1.000
_cell.angle_alpha   90.00
_cell.angle_beta   90.00
_cell.angle_gamma   90.00
#
_symmetry.space_group_name_H-M   'P 1'
#
loop_
_entity.id
_entity.type
_entity.pdbx_description
1 polymer ?
#
loop_
_entity_poly.entity_id
_entity_poly.type
_entity_poly.pdbx_seq_one_letter_code
_entity_poly.pdbx_strand_id
1 'polypeptide(L)'
;MIRRKLILFTHLVCILFLSGCGSVIETKNDMKFMFDLKNDQESQLMQINRENVAYERALKAVSLGEIKPGENKGEIGERFGKPAVKRVYSDREEWTYRNNEKHWIGGEKIRFVFDLDGKLTKSECVNVSCNSAE
;
A
#
# COMPACT_ATOMS: atom_id res chain seq x y z
N MET A 1 -4.36 -44.55 -60.31
CA MET A 1 -3.27 -43.98 -59.47
C MET A 1 -3.61 -42.63 -58.82
N ILE A 2 -4.57 -41.86 -59.34
CA ILE A 2 -4.93 -40.50 -58.86
C ILE A 2 -5.71 -40.51 -57.52
N ARG A 3 -6.55 -41.53 -57.27
CA ARG A 3 -7.38 -41.62 -56.04
C ARG A 3 -6.58 -41.83 -54.73
N ARG A 4 -5.39 -42.45 -54.78
CA ARG A 4 -4.53 -42.63 -53.60
C ARG A 4 -3.83 -41.33 -53.16
N LYS A 5 -3.55 -40.41 -54.10
CA LYS A 5 -2.91 -39.13 -53.79
C LYS A 5 -3.87 -38.16 -53.08
N LEU A 6 -5.17 -38.25 -53.38
CA LEU A 6 -6.20 -37.38 -52.77
C LEU A 6 -6.43 -37.70 -51.28
N ILE A 7 -6.39 -38.99 -50.90
CA ILE A 7 -6.62 -39.45 -49.52
C ILE A 7 -5.45 -39.08 -48.61
N LEU A 8 -4.21 -39.19 -49.11
CA LEU A 8 -3.01 -38.76 -48.38
C LEU A 8 -3.00 -37.24 -48.15
N PHE A 9 -3.49 -36.46 -49.11
CA PHE A 9 -3.56 -35.00 -48.98
C PHE A 9 -4.61 -34.56 -47.95
N THR A 10 -5.75 -35.25 -47.88
CA THR A 10 -6.79 -34.95 -46.87
C THR A 10 -6.35 -35.30 -45.45
N HIS A 11 -5.56 -36.38 -45.26
CA HIS A 11 -5.01 -36.72 -43.94
C HIS A 11 -3.93 -35.74 -43.49
N LEU A 12 -3.10 -35.21 -44.40
CA LEU A 12 -2.06 -34.23 -44.07
C LEU A 12 -2.67 -32.90 -43.57
N VAL A 13 -3.79 -32.46 -44.18
CA VAL A 13 -4.51 -31.25 -43.77
C VAL A 13 -5.19 -31.45 -42.42
N CYS A 14 -5.77 -32.63 -42.13
CA CYS A 14 -6.38 -32.90 -40.83
C CYS A 14 -5.37 -32.90 -39.66
N ILE A 15 -4.11 -33.32 -39.88
CA ILE A 15 -3.08 -33.33 -38.83
C ILE A 15 -2.61 -31.89 -38.50
N LEU A 16 -2.60 -30.98 -39.49
CA LEU A 16 -2.23 -29.57 -39.27
C LEU A 16 -3.29 -28.76 -38.53
N PHE A 17 -4.55 -29.22 -38.47
CA PHE A 17 -5.62 -28.58 -37.69
C PHE A 17 -5.77 -29.11 -36.26
N LEU A 18 -5.10 -30.21 -35.89
CA LEU A 18 -5.18 -30.80 -34.55
C LEU A 18 -4.09 -30.33 -33.58
N SER A 19 -3.06 -29.62 -34.06
CA SER A 19 -1.96 -29.09 -33.24
C SER A 19 -2.18 -27.64 -32.77
N GLY A 20 -3.35 -27.05 -33.03
CA GLY A 20 -3.62 -25.62 -32.79
C GLY A 20 -4.45 -25.26 -31.55
N CYS A 21 -4.80 -26.20 -30.67
CA CYS A 21 -5.62 -25.93 -29.48
C CYS A 21 -4.88 -26.30 -28.18
N GLY A 22 -3.95 -25.45 -27.75
CA GLY A 22 -3.27 -25.60 -26.46
C GLY A 22 -2.75 -24.32 -25.84
N SER A 23 -2.40 -23.29 -26.62
CA SER A 23 -1.62 -22.14 -26.13
C SER A 23 -2.42 -20.87 -25.80
N VAL A 24 -3.73 -20.82 -26.08
CA VAL A 24 -4.55 -19.60 -25.89
C VAL A 24 -5.11 -19.49 -24.46
N ILE A 25 -5.18 -20.59 -23.71
CA ILE A 25 -5.68 -20.59 -22.32
C ILE A 25 -4.56 -20.24 -21.33
N GLU A 26 -3.35 -20.73 -21.54
CA GLU A 26 -2.18 -20.41 -20.69
C GLU A 26 -1.79 -18.92 -20.81
N THR A 27 -1.74 -18.37 -22.03
CA THR A 27 -1.40 -16.95 -22.25
C THR A 27 -2.39 -15.95 -21.64
N LYS A 28 -3.67 -16.31 -21.51
CA LYS A 28 -4.68 -15.47 -20.84
C LYS A 28 -4.50 -15.44 -19.32
N ASN A 29 -4.14 -16.57 -18.72
CA ASN A 29 -3.90 -16.66 -17.29
C ASN A 29 -2.61 -15.93 -16.91
N ASP A 30 -1.56 -16.05 -17.72
CA ASP A 30 -0.29 -15.35 -17.51
C ASP A 30 -0.45 -13.84 -17.63
N MET A 31 -1.19 -13.35 -18.63
CA MET A 31 -1.49 -11.91 -18.74
C MET A 31 -2.30 -11.41 -17.55
N LYS A 32 -3.34 -12.13 -17.12
CA LYS A 32 -4.13 -11.74 -15.94
C LYS A 32 -3.28 -11.66 -14.68
N PHE A 33 -2.42 -12.65 -14.45
CA PHE A 33 -1.51 -12.67 -13.31
C PHE A 33 -0.57 -11.46 -13.31
N MET A 34 0.00 -11.10 -14.46
CA MET A 34 0.86 -9.92 -14.60
C MET A 34 0.10 -8.60 -14.38
N PHE A 35 -1.16 -8.50 -14.81
CA PHE A 35 -2.02 -7.35 -14.53
C PHE A 35 -2.38 -7.24 -13.05
N ASP A 36 -2.73 -8.34 -12.40
CA ASP A 36 -3.05 -8.39 -10.97
C ASP A 36 -1.83 -7.99 -10.13
N LEU A 37 -0.63 -8.47 -10.49
CA LEU A 37 0.65 -8.06 -9.89
C LEU A 37 0.92 -6.56 -10.06
N LYS A 38 0.73 -6.02 -11.27
CA LYS A 38 0.95 -4.60 -11.53
C LYS A 38 -0.01 -3.73 -10.73
N ASN A 39 -1.30 -4.08 -10.70
CA ASN A 39 -2.30 -3.34 -9.94
C ASN A 39 -2.02 -3.37 -8.44
N ASP A 40 -1.55 -4.51 -7.92
CA ASP A 40 -1.13 -4.64 -6.53
C ASP A 40 0.07 -3.74 -6.22
N GLN A 41 1.08 -3.71 -7.10
CA GLN A 41 2.23 -2.81 -6.97
C GLN A 41 1.84 -1.33 -6.99
N GLU A 42 0.97 -0.92 -7.92
CA GLU A 42 0.48 0.47 -7.99
C GLU A 42 -0.31 0.85 -6.74
N SER A 43 -1.15 -0.05 -6.23
CA SER A 43 -1.90 0.13 -4.99
C SER A 43 -0.96 0.30 -3.79
N GLN A 44 0.07 -0.54 -3.68
CA GLN A 44 1.07 -0.47 -2.62
C GLN A 44 1.86 0.85 -2.68
N LEU A 45 2.29 1.27 -3.87
CA LEU A 45 2.99 2.55 -4.05
C LEU A 45 2.11 3.74 -3.67
N MET A 46 0.83 3.73 -4.05
CA MET A 46 -0.12 4.76 -3.64
C MET A 46 -0.32 4.79 -2.12
N GLN A 47 -0.38 3.63 -1.48
CA GLN A 47 -0.48 3.54 -0.02
C GLN A 47 0.77 4.09 0.67
N ILE A 48 1.97 3.69 0.22
CA ILE A 48 3.25 4.17 0.74
C ILE A 48 3.33 5.70 0.63
N ASN A 49 2.98 6.25 -0.53
CA ASN A 49 3.01 7.69 -0.75
C ASN A 49 2.03 8.43 0.19
N ARG A 50 0.82 7.90 0.39
CA ARG A 50 -0.15 8.49 1.33
C ARG A 50 0.37 8.47 2.77
N GLU A 51 0.96 7.37 3.20
CA GLU A 51 1.54 7.25 4.54
C GLU A 51 2.72 8.22 4.73
N ASN A 52 3.61 8.36 3.74
CA ASN A 52 4.75 9.29 3.78
C ASN A 52 4.27 10.76 3.84
N VAL A 53 3.30 11.14 3.02
CA VAL A 53 2.72 12.49 3.05
C VAL A 53 2.09 12.80 4.41
N ALA A 54 1.38 11.84 5.00
CA ALA A 54 0.81 12.00 6.33
C ALA A 54 1.89 12.15 7.41
N TYR A 55 2.97 11.37 7.30
CA TYR A 55 4.14 11.48 8.17
C TYR A 55 4.82 12.84 8.09
N GLU A 56 5.11 13.35 6.88
CA GLU A 56 5.77 14.64 6.69
C GLU A 56 4.93 15.79 7.28
N ARG A 57 3.60 15.74 7.12
CA ARG A 57 2.70 16.72 7.74
C ARG A 57 2.74 16.66 9.27
N ALA A 58 2.68 15.45 9.84
CA ALA A 58 2.74 15.25 11.28
C ALA A 58 4.09 15.71 11.86
N LEU A 59 5.20 15.35 11.22
CA LEU A 59 6.55 15.73 11.61
C LEU A 59 6.71 17.25 11.61
N LYS A 60 6.25 17.91 10.54
CA LYS A 60 6.30 19.37 10.42
C LYS A 60 5.49 20.04 11.53
N ALA A 61 4.24 19.61 11.76
CA ALA A 61 3.38 20.21 12.76
C ALA A 61 3.92 20.04 14.19
N VAL A 62 4.50 18.88 14.51
CA VAL A 62 5.14 18.66 15.81
C VAL A 62 6.42 19.49 15.96
N SER A 63 7.25 19.55 14.92
CA SER A 63 8.49 20.35 14.92
C SER A 63 8.22 21.85 15.06
N LEU A 64 7.11 22.34 14.49
CA LEU A 64 6.72 23.74 14.59
C LEU A 64 5.92 24.08 15.87
N GLY A 65 5.65 23.10 16.74
CA GLY A 65 4.81 23.31 17.94
C GLY A 65 3.36 23.67 17.62
N GLU A 66 2.88 23.33 16.42
CA GLU A 66 1.50 23.59 15.98
C GLU A 66 0.50 22.62 16.62
N ILE A 67 0.99 21.48 17.11
CA ILE A 67 0.21 20.46 17.81
C ILE A 67 0.15 20.77 19.30
N LYS A 68 -1.07 20.89 19.83
CA LYS A 68 -1.32 21.16 21.24
C LYS A 68 -2.07 20.01 21.94
N PRO A 69 -1.76 19.73 23.21
CA PRO A 69 -2.61 18.86 24.02
C PRO A 69 -4.06 19.34 24.02
N GLY A 70 -5.01 18.40 23.93
CA GLY A 70 -6.45 18.67 23.87
C GLY A 70 -7.06 18.76 22.47
N GLU A 71 -6.25 18.70 21.40
CA GLU A 71 -6.79 18.62 20.03
C GLU A 71 -7.57 17.32 19.80
N ASN A 72 -8.65 17.38 19.01
CA ASN A 72 -9.47 16.21 18.75
C ASN A 72 -8.85 15.30 17.69
N LYS A 73 -8.92 13.98 17.88
CA LYS A 73 -8.40 13.00 16.91
C LYS A 73 -9.02 13.11 15.51
N GLY A 74 -10.26 13.55 15.41
CA GLY A 74 -10.93 13.84 14.14
C GLY A 74 -10.24 14.98 13.39
N GLU A 75 -10.01 16.11 14.05
CA GLU A 75 -9.31 17.27 13.47
C GLU A 75 -7.88 16.92 13.06
N ILE A 76 -7.16 16.14 13.88
CA ILE A 76 -5.83 15.62 13.55
C ILE A 76 -5.89 14.70 12.33
N GLY A 77 -6.89 13.82 12.24
CA GLY A 77 -7.10 12.93 11.11
C GLY A 77 -7.45 13.65 9.81
N GLU A 78 -8.21 14.74 9.87
CA GLU A 78 -8.50 15.61 8.73
C GLU A 78 -7.26 16.36 8.26
N ARG A 79 -6.45 16.88 9.20
CA ARG A 79 -5.26 17.69 8.91
C ARG A 79 -4.13 16.84 8.30
N PHE A 80 -3.84 15.69 8.88
CA PHE A 80 -2.67 14.88 8.49
C PHE A 80 -3.04 13.68 7.63
N GLY A 81 -4.28 13.21 7.70
CA GLY A 81 -4.71 11.95 7.11
C GLY A 81 -4.65 10.80 8.10
N LYS A 82 -4.95 9.61 7.59
CA LYS A 82 -4.99 8.38 8.39
C LYS A 82 -3.59 7.98 8.86
N PRO A 83 -3.44 7.50 10.10
CA PRO A 83 -2.17 6.96 10.56
C PRO A 83 -1.85 5.65 9.85
N ALA A 84 -0.57 5.32 9.75
CA ALA A 84 -0.12 4.02 9.24
C ALA A 84 -0.56 2.88 10.17
N VAL A 85 -0.53 3.13 11.49
CA VAL A 85 -1.01 2.18 12.50
C VAL A 85 -1.82 2.88 13.57
N LYS A 86 -2.94 2.26 13.93
CA LYS A 86 -3.80 2.62 15.06
C LYS A 86 -3.83 1.48 16.06
N ARG A 87 -3.56 1.76 17.33
CA ARG A 87 -3.69 0.81 18.45
C ARG A 87 -4.67 1.36 19.47
N VAL A 88 -5.56 0.51 19.96
CA VAL A 88 -6.54 0.88 20.98
C VAL A 88 -6.24 0.07 22.23
N TYR A 89 -6.11 0.75 23.35
CA TYR A 89 -5.92 0.19 24.69
C TYR A 89 -7.15 0.52 25.54
N SER A 90 -7.21 -0.02 26.77
CA SER A 90 -8.33 0.21 27.68
C SER A 90 -8.46 1.66 28.15
N ASP A 91 -7.37 2.43 28.11
CA ASP A 91 -7.24 3.78 28.65
C ASP A 91 -6.89 4.83 27.59
N ARG A 92 -6.49 4.41 26.39
CA ARG A 92 -5.96 5.30 25.35
C ARG A 92 -6.02 4.73 23.95
N GLU A 93 -5.81 5.59 22.97
CA GLU A 93 -5.62 5.24 21.57
C GLU A 93 -4.30 5.83 21.06
N GLU A 94 -3.50 5.03 20.35
CA GLU A 94 -2.21 5.46 19.81
C GLU A 94 -2.26 5.44 18.29
N TRP A 95 -1.91 6.57 17.67
CA TRP A 95 -1.75 6.71 16.23
C TRP A 95 -0.27 6.84 15.90
N THR A 96 0.20 6.07 14.92
CA THR A 96 1.59 6.09 14.46
C THR A 96 1.62 6.50 12.99
N TYR A 97 2.33 7.59 12.72
CA TYR A 97 2.74 8.02 11.39
C TYR A 97 4.19 7.62 11.18
N ARG A 98 4.55 7.10 10.01
CA ARG A 98 5.91 6.61 9.70
C ARG A 98 6.33 7.03 8.31
N ASN A 99 7.64 7.14 8.13
CA ASN A 99 8.24 7.09 6.81
C ASN A 99 8.42 5.61 6.38
N ASN A 100 7.77 5.19 5.30
CA ASN A 100 7.86 3.83 4.76
C ASN A 100 9.15 3.55 3.98
N GLU A 101 9.95 4.57 3.68
CA GLU A 101 11.28 4.37 3.05
C GLU A 101 12.26 3.71 4.03
N LYS A 102 11.97 3.77 5.34
CA LYS A 102 12.79 3.17 6.39
C LYS A 102 12.13 1.90 6.93
N HIS A 103 12.94 0.92 7.33
CA HIS A 103 12.45 -0.33 7.93
C HIS A 103 11.56 -0.06 9.16
N TRP A 104 10.56 -0.93 9.39
CA TRP A 104 9.62 -0.79 10.51
C TRP A 104 10.32 -0.72 11.87
N ILE A 105 11.38 -1.53 12.05
CA ILE A 105 12.22 -1.53 13.25
C ILE A 105 13.32 -0.51 13.02
N GLY A 106 13.37 0.55 13.83
CA GLY A 106 14.35 1.63 13.71
C GLY A 106 13.94 2.80 12.81
N GLY A 107 12.86 2.66 12.02
CA GLY A 107 12.32 3.77 11.23
C GLY A 107 11.84 4.95 12.06
N GLU A 108 11.84 6.11 11.44
CA GLU A 108 11.35 7.37 12.00
C GLU A 108 9.83 7.37 12.10
N LYS A 109 9.31 7.82 13.25
CA LYS A 109 7.88 7.80 13.53
C LYS A 109 7.46 8.99 14.37
N ILE A 110 6.22 9.43 14.14
CA ILE A 110 5.49 10.34 15.01
C ILE A 110 4.35 9.56 15.65
N ARG A 111 4.29 9.57 16.98
CA ARG A 111 3.23 8.92 17.74
C ARG A 111 2.35 9.98 18.40
N PHE A 112 1.06 9.88 18.18
CA PHE A 112 0.03 10.62 18.90
C PHE A 112 -0.70 9.69 19.84
N VAL A 113 -0.87 10.14 21.08
CA VAL A 113 -1.59 9.43 22.13
C VAL A 113 -2.85 10.22 22.44
N PHE A 114 -3.99 9.55 22.38
CA PHE A 114 -5.30 10.10 22.67
C PHE A 114 -5.90 9.43 23.90
N ASP A 115 -6.63 10.19 24.71
CA ASP A 115 -7.48 9.64 25.75
C ASP A 115 -8.77 9.00 25.18
N LEU A 116 -9.63 8.50 26.07
CA LEU A 116 -10.90 7.88 25.72
C LEU A 116 -11.89 8.85 25.06
N ASP A 117 -11.79 10.15 25.37
CA ASP A 117 -12.59 11.21 24.74
C ASP A 117 -12.05 11.62 23.37
N GLY A 118 -10.93 11.00 22.93
CA GLY A 118 -10.29 11.26 21.66
C GLY A 118 -9.53 12.57 21.63
N LYS A 119 -9.07 13.06 22.78
CA LYS A 119 -8.24 14.26 22.93
C LYS A 119 -6.78 13.90 22.98
N LEU A 120 -5.95 14.65 22.27
CA LEU A 120 -4.51 14.43 22.24
C LEU A 120 -3.91 14.72 23.61
N THR A 121 -3.28 13.73 24.23
CA THR A 121 -2.58 13.88 25.51
C THR A 121 -1.07 14.02 25.32
N LYS A 122 -0.51 13.40 24.28
CA LYS A 122 0.93 13.39 24.03
C LYS A 122 1.26 13.22 22.55
N SER A 123 2.30 13.92 22.10
CA SER A 123 3.00 13.69 20.84
C SER A 123 4.45 13.28 21.12
N GLU A 124 4.96 12.28 20.39
CA GLU A 124 6.31 11.75 20.58
C GLU A 124 6.98 11.51 19.23
N CYS A 125 8.26 11.89 19.15
CA CYS A 125 9.11 11.64 17.99
C CYS A 125 10.06 10.48 18.29
N VAL A 126 9.97 9.43 17.48
CA VAL A 126 10.71 8.19 17.67
C VAL A 126 11.73 8.07 16.55
N ASN A 127 13.02 8.01 16.92
CA ASN A 127 14.16 7.97 16.00
C ASN A 127 14.27 9.19 15.05
N VAL A 128 13.54 10.28 15.34
CA VAL A 128 13.58 11.55 14.59
C VAL A 128 13.62 12.71 15.57
N SER A 129 14.38 13.76 15.26
CA SER A 129 14.43 14.97 16.08
C SER A 129 13.26 15.88 15.74
N CYS A 130 12.47 16.22 16.76
CA CYS A 130 11.47 17.27 16.68
C CYS A 130 11.97 18.39 17.58
N ASN A 131 12.67 19.36 17.01
CA ASN A 131 13.08 20.53 17.77
C ASN A 131 11.84 21.39 17.96
N SER A 132 11.12 21.21 19.07
CA SER A 132 10.16 22.22 19.51
C SER A 132 10.95 23.50 19.77
N ALA A 133 10.64 24.57 19.06
CA ALA A 133 11.15 25.90 19.44
C ALA A 133 10.63 26.19 20.86
N GLU A 134 11.51 26.02 21.86
CA GLU A 134 11.30 26.50 23.23
C GLU A 134 11.22 28.03 23.26
#